data_AF-A0A8S0TM79-F1
#
_entry.id   AF-A0A8S0TM79-F1
#
_cell.length_a   1.000
_cell.length_b   1.000
_cell.length_c   1.000
_cell.angle_alpha   90.00
_cell.angle_beta   90.00
_cell.angle_gamma   90.00
#
_symmetry.space_group_name_H-M   'P 1'
#
loop_
_entity.id
_entity.type
_entity.pdbx_description
1 polymer ?
#
loop_
_entity_poly.entity_id
_entity_poly.type
_entity_poly.pdbx_seq_one_letter_code
_entity_poly.pdbx_strand_id
1 'polypeptide(L)'
;MSEKCNTNRIRLGDSERRLLRPARASSRSQPRPTMTQNSKDKDMTYDNQRRKIERLMENPDKLLDLPHTSMSIKKSYEPPDFVRNVMGSSAGAGSGEFHVYRHLRRKEMTRLKELEEMSHSERLDAEFKAKLEETKRKAQERTMKKKMKREKKKKKIKQTLKGKEAD
;
A
#
# COMPACT_ATOMS: atom_id res chain seq x y z
N MET A 1 -15.93 39.67 -53.49
CA MET A 1 -17.09 38.82 -53.13
C MET A 1 -16.87 38.37 -51.69
N SER A 2 -17.33 39.18 -50.73
CA SER A 2 -18.63 39.03 -50.02
C SER A 2 -18.49 37.95 -48.93
N GLU A 3 -18.15 38.38 -47.71
CA GLU A 3 -19.07 38.64 -46.59
C GLU A 3 -19.52 37.36 -45.88
N LYS A 4 -19.09 37.20 -44.61
CA LYS A 4 -19.91 36.58 -43.57
C LYS A 4 -19.70 37.33 -42.24
N CYS A 5 -20.72 38.09 -41.85
CA CYS A 5 -21.00 38.53 -40.46
C CYS A 5 -20.95 37.31 -39.51
N ASN A 6 -20.34 37.36 -38.32
CA ASN A 6 -20.60 38.13 -37.09
C ASN A 6 -21.79 37.62 -36.24
N THR A 7 -21.46 37.41 -34.94
CA THR A 7 -22.24 37.14 -33.71
C THR A 7 -23.05 35.82 -33.63
N ASN A 8 -22.98 34.99 -32.58
CA ASN A 8 -23.21 35.29 -31.17
C ASN A 8 -22.47 34.33 -30.21
N ARG A 9 -21.50 34.86 -29.46
CA ARG A 9 -20.96 34.23 -28.25
C ARG A 9 -21.71 34.82 -27.06
N ILE A 10 -22.74 34.13 -26.59
CA ILE A 10 -23.51 34.56 -25.42
C ILE A 10 -22.60 34.43 -24.19
N ARG A 11 -21.99 35.54 -23.79
CA ARG A 11 -21.45 35.73 -22.44
C ARG A 11 -22.65 36.01 -21.56
N LEU A 12 -23.03 35.06 -20.71
CA LEU A 12 -23.97 35.34 -19.63
C LEU A 12 -23.28 36.32 -18.68
N GLY A 13 -23.86 37.50 -18.53
CA GLY A 13 -23.37 38.56 -17.65
C GLY A 13 -23.47 38.16 -16.18
N ASP A 14 -22.57 38.71 -15.38
CA ASP A 14 -22.43 38.48 -13.93
C ASP A 14 -23.60 39.03 -13.08
N SER A 15 -24.72 39.43 -13.69
CA SER A 15 -25.87 40.06 -13.03
C SER A 15 -27.02 39.11 -12.67
N GLU A 16 -27.05 37.87 -13.17
CA GLU A 16 -28.18 36.94 -12.92
C GLU A 16 -27.85 35.78 -11.96
N ARG A 17 -26.65 35.76 -11.38
CA ARG A 17 -26.26 34.75 -10.37
C ARG A 17 -26.41 35.27 -8.95
N ARG A 18 -27.44 36.07 -8.69
CA ARG A 18 -27.64 36.74 -7.39
C ARG A 18 -29.08 36.64 -6.89
N LEU A 19 -29.75 35.50 -6.98
CA LEU A 19 -30.94 35.24 -6.17
C LEU A 19 -31.05 33.75 -5.85
N LEU A 20 -30.20 33.28 -4.92
CA LEU A 20 -30.37 32.11 -4.04
C LEU A 20 -29.06 31.92 -3.27
N ARG A 21 -28.81 32.81 -2.31
CA ARG A 21 -27.83 32.58 -1.23
C ARG A 21 -28.54 32.88 0.10
N PRO A 22 -28.68 31.89 0.99
CA PRO A 22 -29.24 32.16 2.32
C PRO A 22 -28.29 33.06 3.12
N ALA A 23 -28.86 34.06 3.80
CA ALA A 23 -28.13 34.95 4.69
C ALA A 23 -27.53 34.14 5.85
N ARG A 24 -26.19 34.10 5.94
CA ARG A 24 -25.49 33.47 7.05
C ARG A 24 -25.37 34.52 8.16
N ALA A 25 -26.06 34.28 9.27
CA ALA A 25 -26.07 35.13 10.44
C ALA A 25 -24.64 35.44 10.93
N SER A 26 -24.40 36.71 11.25
CA SER A 26 -23.20 37.22 11.91
C SER A 26 -23.16 36.71 13.36
N SER A 27 -22.55 35.55 13.58
CA SER A 27 -22.13 35.13 14.92
C SER A 27 -20.79 35.79 15.24
N ARG A 28 -20.87 36.86 16.03
CA ARG A 28 -19.83 37.45 16.88
C ARG A 28 -18.58 36.58 17.00
N SER A 29 -17.48 37.02 16.38
CA SER A 29 -16.18 36.37 16.46
C SER A 29 -15.69 36.36 17.91
N GLN A 30 -15.64 35.19 18.53
CA GLN A 30 -14.82 34.98 19.71
C GLN A 30 -13.36 35.18 19.31
N PRO A 31 -12.51 35.82 20.13
CA PRO A 31 -11.08 35.87 19.86
C PRO A 31 -10.56 34.43 19.80
N ARG A 32 -9.92 34.07 18.67
CA ARG A 32 -9.22 32.78 18.55
C ARG A 32 -8.20 32.70 19.68
N PRO A 33 -8.10 31.58 20.41
CA PRO A 33 -6.98 31.38 21.31
C PRO A 33 -5.69 31.54 20.50
N THR A 34 -4.82 32.43 20.97
CA THR A 34 -3.50 32.66 20.43
C THR A 34 -2.77 31.32 20.43
N MET A 35 -2.53 30.78 19.24
CA MET A 35 -1.63 29.64 19.06
C MET A 35 -0.23 30.14 19.43
N THR A 36 0.19 29.93 20.67
CA THR A 36 1.59 30.09 21.05
C THR A 36 2.38 29.07 20.25
N GLN A 37 2.99 29.52 19.15
CA GLN A 37 3.89 28.71 18.35
C GLN A 37 5.21 28.57 19.11
N ASN A 38 5.24 27.66 20.09
CA ASN A 38 6.48 27.05 20.55
C ASN A 38 6.70 25.78 19.72
N SER A 39 6.95 25.98 18.43
CA SER A 39 7.19 24.92 17.44
C SER A 39 8.68 24.61 17.34
N LYS A 40 9.32 24.18 18.44
CA LYS A 40 10.78 23.90 18.42
C LYS A 40 11.26 22.66 19.16
N ASP A 41 10.38 21.86 19.74
CA ASP A 41 10.75 20.53 20.18
C ASP A 41 10.12 19.54 19.21
N LYS A 42 10.94 19.00 18.31
CA LYS A 42 10.56 17.79 17.56
C LYS A 42 10.30 16.74 18.63
N ASP A 43 9.03 16.44 18.94
CA ASP A 43 8.65 15.42 19.92
C ASP A 43 9.58 14.21 19.72
N MET A 44 10.42 13.91 20.71
CA MET A 44 11.41 12.87 20.55
C MET A 44 10.68 11.54 20.32
N THR A 45 11.34 10.57 19.68
CA THR A 45 10.75 9.24 19.46
C THR A 45 10.26 8.63 20.78
N TYR A 46 10.98 8.92 21.86
CA TYR A 46 10.65 8.56 23.23
C TYR A 46 9.38 9.24 23.76
N ASP A 47 9.21 10.56 23.55
CA ASP A 47 8.03 11.29 24.04
C ASP A 47 6.75 10.83 23.35
N ASN A 48 6.84 10.52 22.06
CA ASN A 48 5.73 9.94 21.30
C ASN A 48 5.36 8.54 21.78
N GLN A 49 6.34 7.72 22.14
CA GLN A 49 6.11 6.39 22.70
C GLN A 49 5.52 6.51 24.11
N ARG A 50 6.04 7.40 24.95
CA ARG A 50 5.55 7.66 26.29
C ARG A 50 4.07 8.06 26.28
N ARG A 51 3.66 9.04 25.47
CA ARG A 51 2.25 9.46 25.34
C ARG A 51 1.34 8.31 24.87
N LYS A 52 1.83 7.45 23.97
CA LYS A 52 1.09 6.26 23.52
C LYS A 52 0.92 5.25 24.65
N ILE A 53 1.98 4.99 25.42
CA ILE A 53 1.94 4.08 26.56
C ILE A 53 0.99 4.62 27.63
N GLU A 54 1.09 5.89 28.00
CA GLU A 54 0.18 6.55 28.95
C GLU A 54 -1.29 6.35 28.53
N ARG A 55 -1.61 6.60 27.25
CA ARG A 55 -2.96 6.39 26.69
C ARG A 55 -3.42 4.92 26.69
N LEU A 56 -2.50 3.98 26.55
CA LEU A 56 -2.81 2.54 26.62
C LEU A 56 -3.04 2.08 28.06
N MET A 57 -2.32 2.66 29.02
CA MET A 57 -2.43 2.34 30.44
C MET A 57 -3.64 3.00 31.12
N GLU A 58 -4.21 4.07 30.55
CA GLU A 58 -5.47 4.66 31.00
C GLU A 58 -6.64 3.66 30.99
N ASN A 59 -6.64 2.68 30.08
CA ASN A 59 -7.70 1.68 29.96
C ASN A 59 -7.12 0.28 29.70
N PRO A 60 -6.62 -0.43 30.73
CA PRO A 60 -5.94 -1.71 30.56
C PRO A 60 -6.88 -2.84 30.14
N ASP A 61 -8.18 -2.74 30.43
CA ASP A 61 -9.18 -3.77 30.09
C ASP A 61 -9.64 -3.70 28.62
N LYS A 62 -9.27 -2.64 27.89
CA LYS A 62 -9.65 -2.47 26.48
C LYS A 62 -8.78 -3.35 25.59
N LEU A 63 -9.42 -4.28 24.88
CA LEU A 63 -8.74 -5.12 23.89
C LEU A 63 -8.10 -4.25 22.78
N LEU A 64 -6.82 -4.51 22.53
CA LEU A 64 -6.05 -3.87 21.47
C LEU A 64 -6.34 -4.54 20.13
N ASP A 65 -6.91 -3.79 19.18
CA ASP A 65 -7.05 -4.23 17.80
C ASP A 65 -5.71 -4.03 17.07
N LEU A 66 -4.89 -5.09 17.06
CA LEU A 66 -3.67 -5.11 16.27
C LEU A 66 -4.05 -5.37 14.81
N PRO A 67 -3.47 -4.64 13.84
CA PRO A 67 -3.76 -4.91 12.44
C PRO A 67 -3.33 -6.34 12.10
N HIS A 68 -4.32 -7.21 11.90
CA HIS A 68 -4.06 -8.57 11.42
C HIS A 68 -3.46 -8.45 10.02
N THR A 69 -2.25 -9.01 9.84
CA THR A 69 -1.47 -8.93 8.59
C THR A 69 -2.19 -9.48 7.35
N SER A 70 -3.31 -10.19 7.54
CA SER A 70 -4.17 -10.71 6.48
C SER A 70 -5.00 -9.64 5.76
N MET A 71 -5.20 -8.46 6.37
CA MET A 71 -6.12 -7.44 5.88
C MET A 71 -5.55 -6.53 4.78
N SER A 72 -4.24 -6.59 4.48
CA SER A 72 -3.61 -5.66 3.55
C SER A 72 -3.59 -6.12 2.10
N ILE A 73 -3.99 -7.37 1.83
CA ILE A 73 -4.17 -7.85 0.45
C ILE A 73 -5.45 -7.18 -0.05
N LYS A 74 -5.30 -6.14 -0.87
CA LYS A 74 -6.44 -5.49 -1.53
C LYS A 74 -7.20 -6.57 -2.28
N LYS A 75 -8.41 -6.89 -1.83
CA LYS A 75 -9.24 -7.92 -2.48
C LYS A 75 -9.53 -7.47 -3.90
N SER A 76 -9.04 -8.21 -4.90
CA SER A 76 -9.36 -7.98 -6.30
C SER A 76 -10.88 -8.01 -6.51
N TYR A 77 -11.39 -7.18 -7.41
CA TYR A 77 -12.81 -7.13 -7.70
C TYR A 77 -13.26 -8.43 -8.37
N GLU A 78 -14.06 -9.22 -7.65
CA GLU A 78 -14.69 -10.43 -8.19
C GLU A 78 -15.93 -10.04 -9.01
N PRO A 79 -16.05 -10.50 -10.27
CA PRO A 79 -17.24 -10.24 -11.06
C PRO A 79 -18.46 -10.95 -10.44
N PRO A 80 -19.65 -10.32 -10.45
CA PRO A 80 -20.86 -10.98 -9.97
C PRO A 80 -21.27 -12.12 -10.90
N ASP A 81 -21.76 -13.23 -10.33
CA ASP A 81 -22.16 -14.42 -11.08
C ASP A 81 -23.31 -14.17 -12.07
N PHE A 82 -24.29 -13.34 -11.67
CA PHE A 82 -25.47 -13.07 -12.47
C PHE A 82 -25.72 -11.57 -12.61
N VAL A 83 -25.75 -11.12 -13.87
CA VAL A 83 -26.23 -9.79 -14.23
C VAL A 83 -27.72 -9.91 -14.54
N ARG A 84 -28.57 -9.32 -13.70
CA ARG A 84 -30.04 -9.43 -13.82
C ARG A 84 -30.64 -8.42 -14.80
N ASN A 85 -29.89 -7.37 -15.13
CA ASN A 85 -30.38 -6.19 -15.85
C ASN A 85 -29.91 -6.18 -17.31
N VAL A 86 -29.84 -7.35 -17.94
CA VAL A 86 -29.40 -7.46 -19.35
C VAL A 86 -30.58 -7.11 -20.25
N MET A 87 -30.40 -6.05 -21.05
CA MET A 87 -31.34 -5.68 -22.09
C MET A 87 -31.17 -6.62 -23.30
N GLY A 88 -32.25 -6.87 -24.06
CA GLY A 88 -32.23 -7.82 -25.18
C GLY A 88 -31.15 -7.53 -26.22
N SER A 89 -30.63 -8.58 -26.87
CA SER A 89 -29.46 -8.48 -27.77
C SER A 89 -29.66 -7.56 -28.99
N SER A 90 -30.90 -7.34 -29.41
CA SER A 90 -31.26 -6.45 -30.52
C SER A 90 -31.73 -5.06 -30.06
N ALA A 91 -31.76 -4.79 -28.76
CA ALA A 91 -32.16 -3.49 -28.25
C ALA A 91 -31.07 -2.44 -28.54
N GLY A 92 -31.49 -1.21 -28.85
CA GLY A 92 -30.56 -0.09 -29.14
C GLY A 92 -29.81 0.40 -27.90
N ALA A 93 -28.85 1.31 -28.10
CA ALA A 93 -28.08 1.88 -27.00
C ALA A 93 -28.94 2.75 -26.08
N GLY A 94 -29.05 2.35 -24.81
CA GLY A 94 -29.74 3.13 -23.77
C GLY A 94 -28.87 4.28 -23.23
N SER A 95 -29.49 5.27 -22.59
CA SER A 95 -28.80 6.42 -21.99
C SER A 95 -27.80 6.05 -20.88
N GLY A 96 -28.00 4.90 -20.22
CA GLY A 96 -27.12 4.39 -19.18
C GLY A 96 -25.96 3.53 -19.67
N GLU A 97 -25.98 3.09 -20.94
CA GLU A 97 -25.04 2.09 -21.46
C GLU A 97 -23.60 2.61 -21.46
N PHE A 98 -23.41 3.90 -21.74
CA PHE A 98 -22.10 4.55 -21.66
C PHE A 98 -21.46 4.43 -20.27
N HIS A 99 -22.25 4.61 -19.20
CA HIS A 99 -21.74 4.50 -17.85
C HIS A 99 -21.43 3.05 -17.47
N VAL A 100 -22.23 2.08 -17.93
CA VAL A 100 -21.96 0.65 -17.76
C VAL A 100 -20.60 0.31 -18.36
N TYR A 101 -20.35 0.64 -19.63
CA TYR A 101 -19.06 0.43 -20.29
C TYR A 101 -17.90 1.12 -19.54
N ARG A 102 -18.08 2.38 -19.14
CA ARG A 102 -17.05 3.14 -18.41
C ARG A 102 -16.66 2.45 -17.09
N HIS A 103 -17.61 1.92 -16.35
CA HIS A 103 -17.34 1.19 -15.10
C HIS A 103 -16.69 -0.18 -15.37
N LEU A 104 -17.20 -0.92 -16.36
CA LEU A 104 -16.65 -2.21 -16.76
C LEU A 104 -15.19 -2.08 -17.23
N ARG A 105 -14.90 -1.10 -18.08
CA ARG A 105 -13.55 -0.85 -18.59
C ARG A 105 -12.56 -0.52 -17.47
N ARG A 106 -12.96 0.30 -16.48
CA ARG A 106 -12.09 0.58 -15.33
C ARG A 106 -11.80 -0.68 -14.52
N LYS A 107 -12.83 -1.48 -14.23
CA LYS A 107 -12.67 -2.76 -13.52
C LYS A 107 -11.71 -3.68 -14.27
N GLU A 108 -11.87 -3.80 -15.58
CA GLU A 108 -11.02 -4.67 -16.40
C GLU A 108 -9.57 -4.17 -16.48
N MET A 109 -9.35 -2.86 -16.67
CA MET A 109 -8.00 -2.30 -16.67
C MET A 109 -7.31 -2.47 -15.31
N THR A 110 -8.05 -2.27 -14.22
CA THR A 110 -7.52 -2.54 -12.87
C THR A 110 -7.17 -4.01 -12.70
N ARG A 111 -8.04 -4.93 -13.14
CA ARG A 111 -7.80 -6.38 -13.09
C ARG A 111 -6.55 -6.80 -13.87
N LEU A 112 -6.41 -6.32 -15.11
CA LEU A 112 -5.24 -6.64 -15.95
C LEU A 112 -3.96 -6.10 -15.33
N LYS A 113 -4.00 -4.87 -14.79
CA LYS A 113 -2.86 -4.27 -14.11
C LYS A 113 -2.45 -5.06 -12.85
N GLU A 114 -3.42 -5.47 -12.03
CA GLU A 114 -3.16 -6.31 -10.84
C GLU A 114 -2.54 -7.65 -11.25
N LEU A 115 -3.04 -8.29 -12.31
CA LEU A 115 -2.50 -9.55 -12.82
C LEU A 115 -1.05 -9.42 -13.30
N GLU A 116 -0.75 -8.34 -14.04
CA GLU A 116 0.60 -8.04 -14.50
C GLU A 116 1.55 -7.76 -13.32
N GLU A 117 1.12 -6.96 -12.34
CA GLU A 117 1.89 -6.65 -11.13
C GLU A 117 2.17 -7.90 -10.29
N MET A 118 1.18 -8.78 -10.10
CA MET A 118 1.35 -10.05 -9.39
C MET A 118 2.35 -10.96 -10.12
N SER A 119 2.15 -11.20 -11.41
CA SER A 119 3.07 -11.99 -12.24
C SER A 119 4.51 -11.46 -12.18
N HIS A 120 4.67 -10.13 -12.26
CA HIS A 120 5.98 -9.50 -12.16
C HIS A 120 6.62 -9.71 -10.79
N SER A 121 5.86 -9.51 -9.71
CA SER A 121 6.35 -9.68 -8.34
C SER A 121 6.72 -11.14 -8.04
N GLU A 122 5.92 -12.10 -8.47
CA GLU A 122 6.17 -13.54 -8.28
C GLU A 122 7.45 -13.97 -9.00
N ARG A 123 7.67 -13.47 -10.22
CA ARG A 123 8.90 -13.72 -10.97
C ARG A 123 10.12 -13.18 -10.23
N LEU A 124 10.07 -11.93 -9.76
CA LEU A 124 11.18 -11.31 -9.02
C LEU A 124 11.47 -12.06 -7.72
N ASP A 125 10.42 -12.48 -7.00
CA ASP A 125 10.54 -13.25 -5.77
C ASP A 125 11.16 -14.62 -6.01
N ALA A 126 10.77 -15.31 -7.10
CA ALA A 126 11.35 -16.58 -7.49
C ALA A 126 12.85 -16.44 -7.82
N GLU A 127 13.21 -15.43 -8.61
CA GLU A 127 14.60 -15.11 -8.94
C GLU A 127 15.42 -14.78 -7.68
N PHE A 128 14.84 -14.03 -6.74
CA PHE A 128 15.48 -13.67 -5.48
C PHE A 128 15.70 -14.88 -4.57
N LYS A 129 14.68 -15.73 -4.41
CA LYS A 129 14.77 -16.97 -3.62
C LYS A 129 15.85 -17.90 -4.18
N ALA A 130 15.90 -18.08 -5.51
CA ALA A 130 16.94 -18.88 -6.16
C ALA A 130 18.35 -18.34 -5.88
N LYS A 131 18.56 -17.02 -5.99
CA LYS A 131 19.86 -16.38 -5.68
C LYS A 131 20.25 -16.54 -4.21
N LEU A 132 19.28 -16.42 -3.28
CA LEU A 132 19.51 -16.64 -1.85
C LEU A 132 19.93 -18.08 -1.55
N GLU A 133 19.25 -19.07 -2.13
CA GLU A 133 19.57 -20.48 -1.96
C GLU A 133 20.96 -20.82 -2.51
N GLU A 134 21.30 -20.32 -3.69
CA GLU A 134 22.62 -20.51 -4.27
C GLU A 134 23.72 -19.91 -3.38
N THR A 135 23.50 -18.70 -2.85
CA THR A 135 24.43 -18.02 -1.95
C THR A 135 24.60 -18.80 -0.64
N LYS A 136 23.49 -19.27 -0.05
CA LYS A 136 23.50 -20.12 1.15
C LYS A 136 24.26 -21.40 0.91
N ARG A 137 24.02 -22.08 -0.21
CA ARG A 137 24.72 -23.32 -0.59
C ARG A 137 26.22 -23.09 -0.74
N LYS A 138 26.65 -22.07 -1.49
CA LYS A 138 28.07 -21.72 -1.65
C LYS A 138 28.73 -21.38 -0.30
N ALA A 139 28.04 -20.68 0.58
CA ALA A 139 28.53 -20.37 1.93
C ALA A 139 28.66 -21.63 2.81
N GLN A 140 27.69 -22.54 2.74
CA GLN A 140 27.72 -23.83 3.43
C GLN A 140 28.85 -24.72 2.91
N GLU A 141 29.03 -24.86 1.60
CA GLU A 141 30.13 -25.65 1.00
C GLU A 141 31.50 -25.13 1.45
N ARG A 142 31.70 -23.80 1.44
CA ARG A 142 32.92 -23.16 1.94
C ARG A 142 33.14 -23.44 3.43
N THR A 143 32.07 -23.35 4.23
CA THR A 143 32.11 -23.58 5.68
C THR A 143 32.39 -25.04 6.00
N MET A 144 31.74 -25.99 5.32
CA MET A 144 31.93 -27.43 5.46
C MET A 144 33.35 -27.83 5.08
N LYS A 145 33.88 -27.32 3.96
CA LYS A 145 35.28 -27.57 3.57
C LYS A 145 36.27 -27.09 4.64
N LYS A 146 36.05 -25.91 5.22
CA LYS A 146 36.89 -25.39 6.32
C LYS A 146 36.72 -26.21 7.62
N LYS A 147 35.49 -26.59 7.97
CA LYS A 147 35.16 -27.44 9.14
C LYS A 147 35.84 -28.80 9.04
N MET A 148 35.71 -29.48 7.89
CA MET A 148 36.37 -30.77 7.61
C MET A 148 37.89 -30.69 7.76
N LYS A 149 38.53 -29.60 7.28
CA LYS A 149 39.97 -29.39 7.48
C LYS A 149 40.33 -29.25 8.96
N ARG A 150 39.55 -28.49 9.75
CA ARG A 150 39.78 -28.32 11.20
C ARG A 150 39.58 -29.64 11.95
N GLU A 151 38.54 -30.41 11.63
CA GLU A 151 38.27 -31.70 12.26
C GLU A 151 39.36 -32.73 11.96
N LYS A 152 39.86 -32.80 10.71
CA LYS A 152 41.01 -33.65 10.37
C LYS A 152 42.25 -33.27 11.19
N LYS A 153 42.55 -31.97 11.35
CA LYS A 153 43.64 -31.50 12.21
C LYS A 153 43.42 -31.88 13.69
N LYS A 154 42.21 -31.67 14.22
CA LYS A 154 41.85 -32.03 15.60
C LYS A 154 41.99 -33.53 15.86
N LYS A 155 41.57 -34.38 14.91
CA LYS A 155 41.73 -35.85 14.98
C LYS A 155 43.20 -36.24 15.01
N LYS A 156 44.04 -35.66 14.14
CA LYS A 156 45.50 -35.90 14.15
C LYS A 156 46.15 -35.51 15.48
N ILE A 157 45.87 -34.32 16.00
CA ILE A 157 46.40 -33.86 17.29
C ILE A 157 45.96 -34.79 18.43
N LYS A 158 44.68 -35.22 18.45
CA LYS A 158 44.18 -36.16 19.45
C LYS A 158 44.89 -37.51 19.38
N GLN A 159 45.18 -38.01 18.18
CA GLN A 159 45.94 -39.25 17.99
C GLN A 159 47.38 -39.12 18.49
N THR A 160 48.06 -38.00 18.18
CA THR A 160 49.45 -37.79 18.65
C THR A 160 49.55 -37.61 20.16
N LEU A 161 48.54 -37.01 20.80
CA LEU A 161 48.51 -36.88 22.26
C LEU A 161 48.27 -38.23 22.93
N LYS A 162 47.34 -39.04 22.43
CA LYS A 162 47.09 -40.40 22.95
C LYS A 162 48.28 -41.34 22.81
N GLY A 163 49.04 -41.24 21.73
CA GLY A 163 50.27 -42.05 21.56
C GLY A 163 51.37 -41.68 22.54
N LYS A 164 51.43 -40.42 22.99
CA LYS A 164 52.39 -39.96 24.02
C LYS A 164 52.00 -40.29 25.45
N GLU A 165 50.74 -40.64 25.70
CA GLU A 165 50.26 -41.07 27.03
C GLU A 165 50.31 -42.60 27.18
N ALA A 166 50.60 -43.34 26.11
CA ALA A 166 50.67 -44.80 26.09
C ALA A 166 52.12 -45.35 26.09
N ASP A 167 53.11 -44.48 25.92
CA ASP A 167 54.55 -44.70 26.17
C ASP A 167 54.94 -44.04 27.49
#